data_AF-A0A529U005-F1
#
_entry.id   AF-A0A529U005-F1
#
_cell.length_a   1.000
_cell.length_b   1.000
_cell.length_c   1.000
_cell.angle_alpha   90.00
_cell.angle_beta   90.00
_cell.angle_gamma   90.00
#
_symmetry.space_group_name_H-M   'P 1'
#
loop_
_entity.id
_entity.type
_entity.pdbx_description
1 polymer ?
#
loop_
_entity_poly.entity_id
_entity_poly.type
_entity_poly.pdbx_seq_one_letter_code
_entity_poly.pdbx_strand_id
1 'polypeptide(L)'
;MHPHFAPAPSDVTMLSRHVEAGVHRLPRALHHRIMVHASAATRSYCNQAGRYFVRRAGDIDLVPAGEEGGFEAETPFETMEIVLPPALMERVAAELGGKALISRLDTRHLLRDQRIKHLARALQ
;
A
#
# COMPACT_ATOMS: atom_id res chain seq x y z
N MET A 1 -15.01 -21.54 -29.99
CA MET A 1 -13.91 -21.70 -29.02
C MET A 1 -13.99 -20.55 -28.04
N HIS A 2 -14.49 -20.79 -26.83
CA HIS A 2 -14.48 -19.77 -25.78
C HIS A 2 -13.08 -19.77 -25.15
N PRO A 3 -12.36 -18.64 -25.12
CA PRO A 3 -11.09 -18.58 -24.43
C PRO A 3 -11.35 -18.81 -22.94
N HIS A 4 -10.72 -19.84 -22.40
CA HIS A 4 -10.68 -20.10 -20.97
C HIS A 4 -9.74 -19.05 -20.35
N PHE A 5 -10.30 -17.91 -19.93
CA PHE A 5 -9.58 -16.96 -19.10
C PHE A 5 -9.36 -17.63 -17.75
N ALA A 6 -8.11 -17.99 -17.45
CA ALA A 6 -7.73 -18.33 -16.08
C ALA A 6 -8.09 -17.12 -15.18
N PRO A 7 -8.67 -17.36 -14.00
CA PRO A 7 -8.96 -16.27 -13.08
C PRO A 7 -7.64 -15.55 -12.75
N ALA A 8 -7.66 -14.22 -12.82
CA ALA A 8 -6.51 -13.41 -12.43
C ALA A 8 -6.14 -13.71 -10.96
N PRO A 9 -4.84 -13.70 -10.62
CA PRO A 9 -4.40 -13.99 -9.25
C PRO A 9 -5.10 -13.05 -8.28
N SER A 10 -5.74 -13.63 -7.26
CA SER A 10 -6.46 -12.90 -6.21
C SER A 10 -5.77 -12.97 -4.85
N ASP A 11 -4.58 -13.57 -4.81
CA ASP A 11 -3.87 -13.79 -3.56
C ASP A 11 -3.23 -12.50 -3.08
N VAL A 12 -3.29 -12.29 -1.77
CA VAL A 12 -2.60 -11.19 -1.10
C VAL A 12 -1.17 -11.63 -0.80
N THR A 13 -0.20 -10.81 -1.19
CA THR A 13 1.20 -11.04 -0.82
C THR A 13 1.62 -10.01 0.22
N MET A 14 2.38 -10.46 1.22
CA MET A 14 2.96 -9.60 2.25
C MET A 14 4.48 -9.73 2.27
N LEU A 15 5.17 -8.59 2.32
CA LEU A 15 6.62 -8.50 2.28
C LEU A 15 7.10 -7.53 3.35
N SER A 16 7.95 -8.00 4.27
CA SER A 16 8.70 -7.12 5.17
C SER A 16 9.92 -6.57 4.43
N ARG A 17 10.18 -5.27 4.56
CA ARG A 17 11.32 -4.62 3.91
C ARG A 17 12.05 -3.69 4.87
N HIS A 18 13.36 -3.87 4.94
CA HIS A 18 14.29 -2.84 5.38
C HIS A 18 14.58 -1.89 4.22
N VAL A 19 14.52 -0.58 4.49
CA VAL A 19 14.80 0.47 3.51
C VAL A 19 15.81 1.43 4.11
N GLU A 20 16.93 1.62 3.40
CA GLU A 20 17.95 2.59 3.77
C GLU A 20 17.43 4.04 3.73
N ALA A 21 18.10 4.93 4.45
CA ALA A 21 17.81 6.37 4.37
C ALA A 21 17.98 6.90 2.94
N GLY A 22 17.27 7.99 2.63
CA GLY A 22 17.25 8.61 1.32
C GLY A 22 15.97 8.30 0.54
N VAL A 23 16.07 8.30 -0.80
CA VAL A 23 14.90 8.26 -1.68
C VAL A 23 14.33 6.85 -1.79
N HIS A 24 13.17 6.62 -1.19
CA HIS A 24 12.36 5.42 -1.40
C HIS A 24 11.39 5.65 -2.57
N ARG A 25 11.54 4.92 -3.67
CA ARG A 25 10.69 5.02 -4.86
C ARG A 25 9.73 3.84 -4.94
N LEU A 26 8.45 4.13 -5.21
CA LEU A 26 7.45 3.13 -5.55
C LEU A 26 7.02 3.37 -7.01
N PRO A 27 7.65 2.70 -8.00
CA PRO A 27 7.28 2.89 -9.40
C PRO A 27 5.85 2.38 -9.66
N ARG A 28 5.27 2.74 -10.81
CA ARG A 28 3.95 2.22 -11.22
C ARG A 28 3.94 0.69 -11.21
N ALA A 29 2.88 0.11 -10.68
CA ALA A 29 2.68 -1.32 -10.60
C ALA A 29 1.26 -1.70 -11.07
N LEU A 30 1.06 -2.94 -11.51
CA LEU A 30 -0.26 -3.45 -11.91
C LEU A 30 -1.13 -3.87 -10.71
N HIS A 31 -0.64 -3.65 -9.49
CA HIS A 31 -1.30 -4.00 -8.23
C HIS A 31 -1.32 -2.81 -7.28
N HIS A 32 -2.31 -2.78 -6.38
CA HIS A 32 -2.33 -1.80 -5.30
C HIS A 32 -1.33 -2.21 -4.23
N ARG A 33 -0.76 -1.22 -3.53
CA ARG A 33 0.18 -1.43 -2.44
C ARG A 33 -0.30 -0.68 -1.21
N ILE A 34 -0.33 -1.37 -0.09
CA ILE A 34 -0.48 -0.77 1.23
C ILE A 34 0.87 -0.90 1.92
N MET A 35 1.49 0.23 2.24
CA MET A 35 2.74 0.28 2.99
C MET A 35 2.42 0.62 4.43
N VAL A 36 2.80 -0.22 5.38
CA VAL A 36 2.62 0.01 6.81
C VAL A 36 3.98 0.22 7.46
N HIS A 37 4.23 1.42 7.97
CA HIS A 37 5.48 1.74 8.65
C HIS A 37 5.62 0.87 9.90
N ALA A 38 6.76 0.20 10.08
CA ALA A 38 6.94 -0.83 11.11
C ALA A 38 8.13 -0.57 12.04
N SER A 39 8.77 0.60 11.94
CA SER A 39 9.95 0.96 12.73
C SER A 39 9.73 2.22 13.58
N ALA A 40 10.79 2.66 14.27
CA ALA A 40 10.82 3.94 14.97
C ALA A 40 10.44 5.10 14.03
N ALA A 41 10.06 6.23 14.63
CA ALA A 41 9.62 7.36 13.85
C ALA A 41 10.76 7.92 12.98
N THR A 42 10.47 8.16 11.70
CA THR A 42 11.40 8.79 10.76
C THR A 42 10.74 10.02 10.15
N ARG A 43 11.51 11.09 9.99
CA ARG A 43 11.05 12.26 9.23
C ARG A 43 11.24 11.95 7.75
N SER A 44 10.24 12.31 6.96
CA SER A 44 10.24 12.05 5.53
C SER A 44 9.74 13.26 4.74
N TYR A 45 10.30 13.49 3.57
CA TYR A 45 9.83 14.49 2.62
C TYR A 45 9.03 13.82 1.49
N CYS A 46 7.79 14.25 1.29
CA CYS A 46 6.96 13.76 0.19
C CYS A 46 7.00 14.78 -0.95
N ASN A 47 7.60 14.39 -2.08
CA ASN A 47 7.72 15.25 -3.25
C ASN A 47 6.35 15.63 -3.85
N GLN A 48 5.36 14.72 -3.81
CA GLN A 48 4.01 14.99 -4.28
C GLN A 48 3.28 16.04 -3.43
N ALA A 49 3.54 16.06 -2.10
CA ALA A 49 2.90 16.99 -1.18
C ALA A 49 3.74 18.26 -0.90
N GLY A 50 4.99 18.31 -1.36
CA GLY A 50 5.90 19.44 -1.18
C GLY A 50 6.22 19.78 0.28
N ARG A 51 6.15 18.81 1.21
CA ARG A 51 6.39 19.05 2.64
C ARG A 51 6.92 17.84 3.39
N TYR A 52 7.47 18.12 4.57
CA TYR A 52 7.90 17.11 5.52
C TYR A 52 6.75 16.54 6.33
N PHE A 53 6.89 15.27 6.70
CA PHE A 53 6.02 14.54 7.60
C PHE A 53 6.86 13.73 8.58
N VAL A 54 6.26 13.35 9.71
CA VAL A 54 6.84 12.37 10.65
C VAL A 54 6.03 11.09 10.56
N ARG A 55 6.64 10.05 10.01
CA ARG A 55 6.10 8.70 9.92
C ARG A 55 6.35 7.97 11.21
N ARG A 56 5.33 7.30 11.74
CA ARG A 56 5.36 6.50 12.97
C ARG A 56 4.90 5.09 12.68
N ALA A 57 5.26 4.16 13.55
CA ALA A 57 4.78 2.79 13.49
C ALA A 57 3.25 2.73 13.35
N GLY A 58 2.78 2.06 12.29
CA GLY A 58 1.38 1.91 11.93
C GLY A 58 0.79 3.03 11.08
N ASP A 59 1.55 4.08 10.72
CA ASP A 59 1.12 5.00 9.66
C ASP A 59 1.12 4.25 8.31
N ILE A 60 0.08 4.48 7.51
CA ILE A 60 -0.22 3.71 6.30
C ILE A 60 -0.17 4.61 5.07
N ASP A 61 0.52 4.16 4.03
CA ASP A 61 0.34 4.72 2.68
C ASP A 61 -0.38 3.71 1.78
N LEU A 62 -1.36 4.20 1.01
CA LEU A 62 -2.03 3.43 -0.04
C LEU A 62 -1.61 4.01 -1.40
N VAL A 63 -1.01 3.17 -2.24
CA VAL A 63 -0.66 3.50 -3.62
C VAL A 63 -1.47 2.62 -4.55
N PRO A 64 -2.44 3.19 -5.30
CA PRO A 64 -3.22 2.43 -6.26
C PRO A 64 -2.39 1.83 -7.40
N ALA A 65 -2.90 0.77 -8.02
CA ALA A 65 -2.34 0.25 -9.26
C ALA A 65 -2.29 1.36 -10.33
N GLY A 66 -1.20 1.41 -11.09
CA GLY A 66 -0.93 2.42 -12.11
C GLY A 66 -0.32 3.73 -11.60
N GLU A 67 -0.34 3.96 -10.28
CA GLU A 67 0.18 5.17 -9.65
C GLU A 67 1.61 5.00 -9.13
N GLU A 68 2.35 6.11 -9.12
CA GLU A 68 3.66 6.23 -8.49
C GLU A 68 3.51 6.72 -7.05
N GLY A 69 4.43 6.29 -6.21
CA GLY A 69 4.56 6.78 -4.85
C GLY A 69 6.02 6.85 -4.42
N GLY A 70 6.21 7.07 -3.13
CA GLY A 70 7.53 7.17 -2.53
C GLY A 70 7.74 8.49 -1.79
N PHE A 71 8.87 8.57 -1.13
CA PHE A 71 9.27 9.70 -0.30
C PHE A 71 10.77 9.61 -0.04
N GLU A 72 11.36 10.70 0.45
CA GLU A 72 12.71 10.69 0.98
C GLU A 72 12.65 10.52 2.49
N ALA A 73 13.41 9.59 3.06
CA ALA A 73 13.47 9.32 4.50
C ALA A 73 14.79 9.80 5.09
N GLU A 74 14.76 10.47 6.24
CA GLU A 74 15.99 10.95 6.89
C GLU A 74 16.76 9.82 7.60
N THR A 75 16.09 8.74 7.98
CA THR A 75 16.70 7.57 8.64
C THR A 75 16.19 6.26 8.05
N PRO A 76 16.97 5.15 8.12
CA PRO A 76 16.51 3.85 7.67
C PRO A 76 15.24 3.41 8.40
N PHE A 77 14.39 2.64 7.74
CA PHE A 77 13.11 2.23 8.29
C PHE A 77 12.70 0.83 7.82
N GLU A 78 11.87 0.20 8.64
CA GLU A 78 11.13 -1.02 8.30
C GLU A 78 9.72 -0.67 7.81
N THR A 79 9.26 -1.38 6.78
CA THR A 79 7.88 -1.28 6.28
C THR A 79 7.35 -2.66 5.88
N MET A 80 6.06 -2.90 6.14
CA MET A 80 5.33 -4.04 5.62
C MET A 80 4.56 -3.62 4.37
N GLU A 81 4.88 -4.22 3.23
CA GLU A 81 4.17 -4.03 1.96
C GLU A 81 3.13 -5.13 1.80
N ILE A 82 1.86 -4.73 1.68
CA ILE A 82 0.74 -5.62 1.34
C ILE A 82 0.35 -5.34 -0.10
N VAL A 83 0.52 -6.34 -0.96
CA VAL A 83 0.21 -6.29 -2.38
C VAL A 83 -1.20 -6.82 -2.61
N LEU A 84 -2.05 -6.00 -3.22
CA LEU A 84 -3.44 -6.33 -3.51
C LEU A 84 -3.67 -6.33 -5.04
N PRO A 85 -3.92 -7.49 -5.65
CA PRO A 85 -4.29 -7.56 -7.06
C PRO A 85 -5.64 -6.84 -7.32
N PRO A 86 -5.83 -6.14 -8.46
CA PRO A 86 -7.10 -5.50 -8.78
C PRO A 86 -8.28 -6.48 -8.78
N ALA A 87 -8.07 -7.71 -9.23
CA ALA A 87 -9.08 -8.77 -9.24
C ALA A 87 -9.60 -9.14 -7.84
N LEU A 88 -8.74 -9.05 -6.81
CA LEU A 88 -9.20 -9.21 -5.43
C LEU A 88 -10.16 -8.10 -5.04
N MET A 89 -9.87 -6.86 -5.43
CA MET A 89 -10.75 -5.73 -5.14
C MET A 89 -12.10 -5.88 -5.84
N GLU A 90 -12.11 -6.26 -7.11
CA GLU A 90 -13.34 -6.54 -7.85
C GLU A 90 -14.19 -7.64 -7.19
N ARG A 91 -13.56 -8.70 -6.68
CA ARG A 91 -14.26 -9.75 -5.93
C ARG A 91 -14.87 -9.22 -4.63
N VAL A 92 -14.09 -8.49 -3.84
CA VAL A 92 -14.57 -7.85 -2.60
C VAL A 92 -15.72 -6.88 -2.89
N ALA A 93 -15.68 -6.17 -4.02
CA ALA A 93 -16.77 -5.30 -4.48
C ALA A 93 -18.08 -6.06 -4.64
N ALA A 94 -17.99 -7.19 -5.35
CA ALA A 94 -19.13 -8.03 -5.69
C ALA A 94 -19.75 -8.62 -4.41
N GLU A 95 -18.91 -9.10 -3.49
CA GLU A 95 -19.32 -9.63 -2.18
C GLU A 95 -20.01 -8.55 -1.32
N LEU A 96 -19.59 -7.29 -1.43
CA LEU A 96 -20.21 -6.15 -0.74
C LEU A 96 -21.46 -5.57 -1.44
N GLY A 97 -22.00 -6.25 -2.46
CA GLY A 97 -23.23 -5.86 -3.14
C GLY A 97 -23.05 -4.82 -4.26
N GLY A 98 -21.85 -4.72 -4.84
CA GLY A 98 -21.57 -4.06 -6.13
C GLY A 98 -21.64 -2.52 -6.15
N LYS A 99 -22.34 -1.88 -5.21
CA LYS A 99 -22.47 -0.41 -5.15
C LYS A 99 -21.31 0.28 -4.42
N ALA A 100 -20.52 -0.45 -3.64
CA ALA A 100 -19.47 0.12 -2.80
C ALA A 100 -18.15 0.40 -3.53
N LEU A 101 -17.91 -0.12 -4.75
CA LEU A 101 -16.53 -0.33 -5.22
C LEU A 101 -16.25 -0.04 -6.72
N ILE A 102 -16.82 1.02 -7.28
CA ILE A 102 -16.26 1.62 -8.51
C ILE A 102 -15.66 3.00 -8.22
N SER A 103 -15.44 3.34 -6.95
CA SER A 103 -14.49 4.41 -6.64
C SER A 103 -13.12 3.87 -6.92
N ARG A 104 -12.41 4.45 -7.89
CA ARG A 104 -10.95 4.29 -7.98
C ARG A 104 -10.38 4.53 -6.59
N LEU A 105 -9.49 3.65 -6.14
CA LEU A 105 -8.75 3.91 -4.92
C LEU A 105 -7.92 5.17 -5.15
N ASP A 106 -7.97 6.10 -4.20
CA ASP A 106 -7.11 7.27 -4.24
C ASP A 106 -5.78 6.94 -3.55
N THR A 107 -4.71 7.61 -3.98
CA THR A 107 -3.48 7.66 -3.20
C THR A 107 -3.77 8.30 -1.85
N ARG A 108 -3.41 7.60 -0.77
CA ARG A 108 -3.54 8.11 0.60
C ARG A 108 -2.18 8.05 1.26
N HIS A 109 -1.82 9.13 1.96
CA HIS A 109 -0.57 9.21 2.71
C HIS A 109 -0.88 9.31 4.20
N LEU A 110 -0.15 8.56 5.02
CA LEU A 110 -0.23 8.60 6.49
C LEU A 110 -1.65 8.38 7.02
N LEU A 111 -2.40 7.50 6.36
CA LEU A 111 -3.68 7.02 6.86
C LEU A 111 -3.47 6.32 8.20
N ARG A 112 -4.44 6.50 9.10
CA ARG A 112 -4.51 5.79 10.37
C ARG A 112 -5.76 4.94 10.41
N ASP A 113 -5.59 3.63 10.17
CA ASP A 113 -6.63 2.63 10.34
C ASP A 113 -6.13 1.53 11.28
N GLN A 114 -6.85 1.31 12.39
CA GLN A 114 -6.43 0.36 13.43
C GLN A 114 -6.50 -1.09 12.93
N ARG A 115 -7.44 -1.42 12.05
CA ARG A 115 -7.64 -2.79 11.57
C ARG A 115 -6.49 -3.20 10.66
N ILE A 116 -6.12 -2.32 9.72
CA ILE A 116 -4.97 -2.56 8.83
C ILE A 116 -3.68 -2.66 9.64
N LYS A 117 -3.49 -1.76 10.61
CA LYS A 117 -2.32 -1.81 11.51
C LYS A 117 -2.26 -3.13 12.30
N HIS A 118 -3.39 -3.58 12.86
CA HIS A 118 -3.43 -4.83 13.61
C HIS A 118 -3.21 -6.05 12.74
N LEU A 119 -3.78 -6.07 11.53
CA LEU A 119 -3.56 -7.11 10.55
C LEU A 119 -2.07 -7.21 10.18
N ALA A 120 -1.45 -6.09 9.82
CA ALA A 120 -0.03 -6.05 9.47
C ALA A 120 0.87 -6.54 10.63
N ARG A 121 0.57 -6.12 11.87
CA ARG A 121 1.32 -6.54 13.06
C ARG A 121 1.15 -8.03 13.38
N ALA A 122 -0.02 -8.61 13.13
CA ALA A 122 -0.28 -10.03 13.40
C ALA A 122 0.42 -10.97 12.41
N LEU A 123 0.81 -10.44 11.25
CA LEU A 123 1.41 -11.18 10.14
C LEU A 123 2.91 -10.89 9.96
N GLN A 124 3.50 -10.06 10.83
CA GLN A 124 4.94 -9.92 11.03
C GLN A 124 5.46 -11.01 11.96
#